data_AF-A0A432ER86-F1
#
_entry.id   AF-A0A432ER86-F1
#
_cell.length_a   1.000
_cell.length_b   1.000
_cell.length_c   1.000
_cell.angle_alpha   90.00
_cell.angle_beta   90.00
_cell.angle_gamma   90.00
#
_symmetry.space_group_name_H-M   'P 1'
#
loop_
_entity.id
_entity.type
_entity.pdbx_description
1 polymer ?
#
loop_
_entity_poly.entity_id
_entity_poly.type
_entity_poly.pdbx_seq_one_letter_code
_entity_poly.pdbx_strand_id
1 'polypeptide(L)' 'HDVAETCEISDYIYLLGDGTVMGHGTPEQLLASQEPLVQQFMNALPDGPVPFHYPARPYIEDLLEAV' A
#
# COMPACT_ATOMS: atom_id res chain seq x y z
N HIS A 1 -9.04 5.32 -5.12
CA HIS A 1 -8.68 5.98 -3.85
C HIS A 1 -7.66 7.03 -4.23
N ASP A 2 -8.11 8.21 -4.64
CA ASP A 2 -7.22 9.31 -5.00
C ASP A 2 -6.65 9.85 -3.69
N VAL A 3 -5.62 9.16 -3.16
CA VAL A 3 -5.15 9.32 -1.78
C VAL A 3 -4.66 10.73 -1.53
N ALA A 4 -3.88 11.30 -2.45
CA ALA A 4 -3.34 12.64 -2.33
C ALA A 4 -4.47 13.69 -2.27
N GLU A 5 -5.38 13.64 -3.23
CA GLU A 5 -6.54 14.55 -3.33
C GLU A 5 -7.49 14.39 -2.15
N THR A 6 -7.68 13.17 -1.65
CA THR A 6 -8.50 12.89 -0.46
C THR A 6 -7.85 13.49 0.79
N CYS A 7 -6.54 13.36 0.94
CA CYS A 7 -5.78 13.95 2.06
C CYS A 7 -5.85 15.48 2.07
N GLU A 8 -5.95 16.14 0.91
CA GLU A 8 -6.00 17.61 0.83
C GLU A 8 -7.28 18.22 1.43
N ILE A 9 -8.39 17.47 1.45
CA ILE A 9 -9.70 17.99 1.86
C ILE A 9 -10.28 17.34 3.12
N SER A 10 -9.66 16.28 3.63
CA SER A 10 -10.20 15.49 4.74
C SER A 10 -9.56 15.87 6.07
N ASP A 11 -10.38 16.19 7.08
CA ASP A 11 -9.89 16.42 8.44
C ASP A 11 -9.43 15.11 9.12
N TYR A 12 -10.04 13.98 8.74
CA TYR A 12 -9.80 12.68 9.35
C TYR A 12 -10.10 11.54 8.39
N ILE A 13 -9.31 10.48 8.43
CA ILE A 13 -9.36 9.36 7.50
C ILE A 13 -9.39 8.04 8.28
N TYR A 14 -10.15 7.08 7.76
CA TYR A 14 -10.13 5.68 8.18
C TYR A 14 -9.75 4.81 6.98
N LEU A 15 -8.74 3.95 7.16
CA LEU A 15 -8.32 2.93 6.19
C LEU A 15 -8.98 1.60 6.51
N LEU A 16 -9.66 1.02 5.54
CA LEU A 16 -10.42 -0.23 5.68
C LEU A 16 -9.87 -1.29 4.73
N GLY A 17 -9.68 -2.51 5.24
CA GLY A 17 -9.24 -3.68 4.48
C GLY A 17 -9.49 -4.95 5.26
N ASP A 18 -9.78 -6.05 4.53
CA ASP A 18 -10.18 -7.35 5.10
C ASP A 18 -11.32 -7.25 6.13
N GLY A 19 -12.23 -6.31 5.94
CA GLY A 19 -13.37 -6.07 6.83
C GLY A 19 -13.00 -5.44 8.17
N THR A 20 -11.78 -4.92 8.33
CA THR A 20 -11.28 -4.30 9.56
C THR A 20 -10.74 -2.88 9.33
N VAL A 21 -10.62 -2.10 10.41
CA VAL A 21 -9.93 -0.80 10.39
C VAL A 21 -8.43 -1.05 10.51
N MET A 22 -7.70 -0.79 9.43
CA MET A 22 -6.26 -1.00 9.35
C MET A 22 -5.46 0.19 9.89
N GLY A 23 -6.06 1.38 9.90
CA GLY A 23 -5.46 2.60 10.42
C GLY A 23 -6.43 3.77 10.38
N HIS A 24 -6.24 4.78 11.23
CA HIS A 24 -7.08 5.97 11.25
C HIS A 24 -6.32 7.16 11.85
N GLY A 25 -6.67 8.38 11.45
CA GLY A 25 -5.97 9.59 11.90
C GLY A 25 -6.22 10.79 10.99
N THR A 26 -5.53 11.90 11.28
CA THR A 26 -5.41 13.00 10.30
C THR A 26 -4.55 12.56 9.11
N PRO A 27 -4.63 13.25 7.97
CA PRO A 27 -3.76 12.98 6.82
C PRO A 27 -2.27 12.93 7.20
N GLU A 28 -1.79 13.89 7.99
CA GLU A 28 -0.39 13.97 8.42
C GLU A 28 0.01 12.78 9.29
N GLN A 29 -0.88 12.33 10.18
CA GLN A 29 -0.64 11.15 11.02
C GLN A 29 -0.53 9.87 10.20
N LEU A 30 -1.38 9.69 9.19
CA LEU A 30 -1.34 8.52 8.32
C LEU A 30 -0.11 8.52 7.40
N LEU A 31 0.27 9.70 6.87
CA LEU A 31 1.48 9.85 6.05
C LEU A 31 2.77 9.61 6.87
N ALA A 32 2.78 9.98 8.14
CA ALA A 32 3.91 9.75 9.06
C ALA A 32 3.84 8.41 9.80
N SER A 33 2.83 7.57 9.53
CA SER A 33 2.64 6.30 10.22
C SER A 33 3.81 5.35 9.98
N GLN A 34 4.16 4.56 11.00
CA GLN A 34 5.13 3.46 10.88
C GLN A 34 4.48 2.09 10.74
N GLU A 35 3.14 2.04 10.71
CA GLU A 35 2.41 0.80 10.49
C GLU A 35 2.59 0.32 9.04
N PRO A 36 3.14 -0.88 8.79
CA PRO A 36 3.53 -1.30 7.45
C PRO A 36 2.39 -1.31 6.43
N LEU A 37 1.18 -1.70 6.83
CA LEU A 37 -0.01 -1.68 5.96
C LEU A 37 -0.42 -0.25 5.58
N VAL A 38 -0.40 0.66 6.56
CA VAL A 38 -0.72 2.08 6.33
C VAL A 38 0.33 2.69 5.41
N GLN A 39 1.62 2.44 5.65
CA GLN A 39 2.68 2.92 4.78
C GLN A 39 2.56 2.39 3.35
N GLN A 40 2.32 1.08 3.20
CA GLN A 40 2.19 0.47 1.88
C GLN A 40 1.03 1.09 1.10
N PHE A 41 -0.13 1.26 1.75
CA PHE A 41 -1.32 1.84 1.12
C PHE A 41 -1.14 3.33 0.79
N MET A 42 -0.71 4.14 1.77
CA MET A 42 -0.62 5.59 1.62
C MET A 42 0.44 6.02 0.59
N ASN A 43 1.50 5.24 0.42
CA ASN A 43 2.59 5.54 -0.51
C ASN A 43 2.55 4.72 -1.80
N ALA A 44 1.50 3.91 -2.01
CA ALA A 44 1.37 3.00 -3.15
C ALA A 44 2.62 2.11 -3.36
N LEU A 45 3.21 1.58 -2.28
CA LEU A 45 4.39 0.74 -2.38
C LEU A 45 4.02 -0.63 -2.99
N PRO A 46 4.80 -1.12 -3.96
CA PRO A 46 4.54 -2.43 -4.57
C PRO A 46 4.75 -3.58 -3.59
N ASP A 47 5.63 -3.36 -2.61
CA ASP A 47 6.00 -4.34 -1.58
C ASP A 47 5.49 -3.90 -0.20
N GLY A 48 5.23 -4.90 0.64
CA GLY A 48 4.73 -4.71 2.00
C GLY A 48 3.93 -5.92 2.47
N PRO A 49 3.11 -5.77 3.54
CA PRO A 49 2.30 -6.88 4.06
C PRO A 49 1.27 -7.45 3.07
N VAL A 50 0.85 -6.67 2.07
CA VAL A 50 0.00 -7.11 0.97
C VAL A 50 0.82 -7.14 -0.33
N PRO A 51 1.67 -8.15 -0.55
CA PRO A 51 2.47 -8.25 -1.77
C PRO A 51 1.58 -8.60 -2.98
N PHE A 52 2.14 -8.51 -4.18
CA PHE A 52 1.46 -9.05 -5.36
C PHE A 52 1.15 -10.54 -5.20
N HIS A 53 -0.10 -10.92 -5.49
CA HIS A 53 -0.59 -12.30 -5.39
C HIS A 53 0.19 -13.30 -6.27
N TYR A 54 0.82 -12.81 -7.34
CA TYR A 54 1.65 -13.60 -8.24
C TYR A 54 3.08 -13.07 -8.20
N PRO A 55 3.95 -13.62 -7.33
CA PRO A 55 5.35 -13.26 -7.34
C PRO A 55 5.98 -13.67 -8.68
N ALA A 56 6.84 -12.82 -9.22
CA ALA A 56 7.59 -13.15 -10.42
C ALA A 56 8.63 -14.24 -10.12
N ARG A 57 8.92 -15.08 -11.12
CA ARG A 57 10.07 -16.00 -11.07
C ARG A 57 11.38 -15.17 -11.12
N PRO A 58 12.52 -15.75 -10.71
CA PRO A 58 13.81 -15.10 -10.91
C PRO A 58 14.01 -14.69 -12.37
N TYR A 59 14.35 -13.42 -12.58
CA TYR A 59 14.37 -12.82 -13.92
C TYR A 59 15.25 -13.57 -14.94
N ILE A 60 16.36 -14.17 -14.48
CA ILE A 60 17.27 -14.95 -15.34
C ILE A 60 16.60 -16.25 -15.83
N GLU A 61 15.85 -16.93 -14.97
CA GLU A 61 15.16 -18.17 -15.34
C GLU A 61 14.07 -17.88 -16.37
N ASP A 62 13.32 -16.79 -16.17
CA ASP A 62 12.29 -16.32 -17.09
C ASP A 62 12.87 -15.98 -18.48
N LEU A 63 14.07 -15.37 -18.52
CA LEU A 63 14.74 -15.00 -19.76
C LEU A 63 15.29 -16.21 -20.53
N LEU A 64 15.76 -17.25 -19.83
CA LEU A 64 16.40 -18.43 -20.43
C LEU A 64 15.41 -19.53 -20.83
N GLU A 65 14.18 -19.53 -20.31
CA GLU A 65 13.10 -20.45 -20.75
C GLU A 65 12.50 -20.05 -22.12
N ALA A 66 12.66 -18.80 -22.54
CA ALA A 66 12.10 -18.28 -23.79
C ALA A 66 12.94 -18.59 -25.05
N VAL A 67 13.94 -19.49 -24.94
CA VAL A 67 14.85 -19.92 -26.02
C VAL A 67 14.62 -21.37 -26.40
#